data_AF-A0AAW7PTJ2-F1
#
_entry.id   AF-A0AAW7PTJ2-F1
#
_cell.length_a   1.000
_cell.length_b   1.000
_cell.length_c   1.000
_cell.angle_alpha   90.00
_cell.angle_beta   90.00
_cell.angle_gamma   90.00
#
_symmetry.space_group_name_H-M   'P 1'
#
loop_
_entity.id
_entity.type
_entity.pdbx_description
1 polymer ?
#
loop_
_entity_poly.entity_id
_entity_poly.type
_entity_poly.pdbx_seq_one_letter_code
_entity_poly.pdbx_strand_id
1 'polypeptide(L)'
;MFTNKKKQYYSNLLGFKNVYDFENFAKRYLKYLENQTLTKNRIMSGFFILVEIQKETISKNKTLINLENIKNQHIKKYSNVILDLRKNGSGSQSIVKYLFENHRIKVSRGTIEKFYKQNNL
;
A
#
# COMPACT_ATOMS: atom_id res chain seq x y z
N MET A 1 -16.63 -6.45 16.46
CA MET A 1 -16.91 -6.29 15.01
C MET A 1 -16.06 -5.15 14.46
N PHE A 2 -15.57 -5.21 13.21
CA PHE A 2 -14.66 -4.19 12.67
C PHE A 2 -15.28 -2.78 12.66
N THR A 3 -14.46 -1.73 12.84
CA THR A 3 -14.90 -0.34 12.67
C THR A 3 -15.22 -0.05 11.20
N ASN A 4 -16.10 0.92 10.90
CA ASN A 4 -16.47 1.27 9.52
C ASN A 4 -15.24 1.55 8.64
N LYS A 5 -14.25 2.28 9.17
CA LYS A 5 -12.98 2.54 8.48
C LYS A 5 -12.22 1.25 8.13
N LYS A 6 -12.18 0.28 9.04
CA LYS A 6 -11.54 -1.04 8.80
C LYS A 6 -12.36 -1.88 7.81
N LYS A 7 -13.69 -1.86 7.88
CA LYS A 7 -14.55 -2.56 6.93
C LYS A 7 -14.34 -2.04 5.51
N GLN A 8 -14.27 -0.72 5.34
CA GLN A 8 -14.03 -0.08 4.04
C GLN A 8 -12.65 -0.44 3.48
N TYR A 9 -11.63 -0.42 4.34
CA TYR A 9 -10.27 -0.84 3.99
C TYR A 9 -10.23 -2.29 3.48
N TYR A 10 -10.80 -3.24 4.24
CA TYR A 10 -10.79 -4.65 3.84
C TYR A 10 -11.71 -4.96 2.65
N SER A 11 -12.84 -4.27 2.53
CA SER A 11 -13.72 -4.36 1.35
C SER A 11 -12.95 -4.01 0.07
N ASN A 12 -12.19 -2.91 0.09
CA ASN A 12 -11.39 -2.47 -1.04
C ASN A 12 -10.23 -3.42 -1.32
N LEU A 13 -9.53 -3.87 -0.28
CA LEU A 13 -8.38 -4.77 -0.39
C LEU A 13 -8.77 -6.12 -1.02
N LEU A 14 -9.94 -6.66 -0.64
CA LEU A 14 -10.43 -7.96 -1.06
C LEU A 14 -11.35 -7.90 -2.30
N GLY A 15 -11.59 -6.72 -2.86
CA GLY A 15 -12.35 -6.54 -4.10
C GLY A 15 -13.87 -6.72 -3.99
N PHE A 16 -14.46 -6.51 -2.80
CA PHE A 16 -15.92 -6.52 -2.64
C PHE A 16 -16.55 -5.26 -3.27
N LYS A 17 -17.70 -5.41 -3.94
CA LYS A 17 -18.42 -4.31 -4.61
C LYS A 17 -18.83 -3.20 -3.65
N ASN A 18 -19.17 -3.55 -2.42
CA ASN A 18 -19.54 -2.60 -1.37
C ASN A 18 -19.23 -3.18 0.02
N VAL A 19 -19.24 -2.29 1.02
CA VAL A 19 -18.94 -2.63 2.41
C VAL A 19 -19.96 -3.62 3.00
N TYR A 20 -21.20 -3.57 2.53
CA TYR A 20 -22.27 -4.46 2.98
C TYR A 20 -22.01 -5.93 2.58
N ASP A 21 -21.51 -6.16 1.36
CA ASP A 21 -21.13 -7.49 0.87
C ASP A 21 -19.96 -8.06 1.67
N PHE A 22 -18.95 -7.24 1.96
CA PHE A 22 -17.86 -7.61 2.86
C PHE A 22 -18.37 -8.01 4.25
N GLU A 23 -19.30 -7.24 4.80
CA GLU A 23 -19.84 -7.47 6.14
C GLU A 23 -20.66 -8.77 6.22
N ASN A 24 -21.44 -9.07 5.17
CA ASN A 24 -22.15 -10.33 5.04
C ASN A 24 -21.20 -11.53 4.88
N PHE A 25 -20.15 -11.39 4.07
CA PHE A 25 -19.09 -12.39 3.98
C PHE A 25 -18.44 -12.63 5.35
N ALA A 26 -18.03 -11.59 6.05
CA ALA A 26 -17.36 -11.69 7.35
C ALA A 26 -18.24 -12.40 8.38
N LYS A 27 -19.54 -12.10 8.44
CA LYS A 27 -20.51 -12.78 9.32
C LYS A 27 -20.66 -14.26 8.98
N ARG A 28 -20.79 -14.60 7.69
CA ARG A 28 -20.91 -16.00 7.23
C ARG A 28 -19.63 -16.77 7.49
N TYR A 29 -18.48 -16.16 7.26
CA TYR A 29 -17.18 -16.77 7.49
C TYR A 29 -16.94 -17.01 8.99
N LEU A 30 -17.28 -16.04 9.85
CA LEU A 30 -17.20 -16.22 11.30
C LEU A 30 -18.09 -17.39 11.76
N LYS A 31 -19.34 -17.44 11.32
CA LYS A 31 -20.27 -18.54 11.63
C LYS A 31 -19.77 -19.90 11.11
N TYR A 32 -19.14 -19.92 9.94
CA TYR A 32 -18.51 -21.12 9.37
C TYR A 32 -17.32 -21.60 10.20
N LEU A 33 -16.53 -20.68 10.77
CA LEU A 33 -15.42 -21.00 11.67
C LEU A 33 -15.92 -21.47 13.04
N GLU A 34 -16.97 -20.86 13.59
CA GLU A 34 -17.56 -21.22 14.89
C GLU A 34 -18.19 -22.62 14.89
N ASN A 35 -18.80 -23.04 13.77
CA ASN A 35 -19.50 -24.32 13.67
C ASN A 35 -18.58 -25.53 13.43
N GLN A 36 -17.26 -25.35 13.40
CA GLN A 36 -16.34 -26.43 13.03
C GLN A 36 -15.13 -26.51 13.96
N THR A 37 -14.65 -27.72 14.21
CA THR A 37 -13.44 -27.95 15.01
C THR A 37 -12.22 -27.34 14.31
N LEU A 38 -11.48 -26.51 15.05
CA LEU A 38 -10.31 -25.80 14.54
C LEU A 38 -9.13 -26.77 14.40
N THR A 39 -8.97 -27.37 13.22
CA THR A 39 -7.88 -28.30 12.93
C THR A 39 -6.63 -27.59 12.42
N LYS A 40 -5.45 -28.20 12.61
CA LYS A 40 -4.16 -27.68 12.12
C LYS A 40 -4.20 -27.33 10.62
N ASN A 41 -4.81 -28.19 9.81
CA ASN A 41 -4.91 -27.98 8.36
C ASN A 41 -5.72 -26.73 7.99
N ARG A 42 -6.79 -26.42 8.75
CA ARG A 42 -7.61 -25.22 8.53
C ARG A 42 -6.88 -23.93 8.89
N ILE A 43 -6.15 -23.96 9.98
CA ILE A 43 -5.25 -22.86 10.35
C ILE A 43 -4.24 -22.61 9.22
N MET A 44 -3.66 -23.69 8.67
CA MET A 44 -2.72 -23.58 7.54
C MET A 44 -3.37 -23.01 6.28
N SER A 45 -4.61 -23.39 5.95
CA SER A 45 -5.36 -22.76 4.85
C SER A 45 -5.57 -21.26 5.06
N GLY A 46 -5.88 -20.85 6.29
CA GLY A 46 -5.97 -19.43 6.66
C GLY A 46 -4.66 -18.67 6.44
N PHE A 47 -3.53 -19.25 6.86
CA PHE A 47 -2.21 -18.68 6.60
C PHE A 47 -1.89 -18.61 5.10
N PHE A 48 -2.26 -19.61 4.31
CA PHE A 48 -2.04 -19.62 2.88
C PHE A 48 -2.80 -18.48 2.18
N ILE A 49 -4.07 -18.28 2.53
CA ILE A 49 -4.88 -17.16 2.04
C ILE A 49 -4.24 -15.81 2.39
N LEU A 50 -3.73 -15.66 3.62
CA LEU A 50 -3.03 -14.44 4.03
C LEU A 50 -1.75 -14.20 3.21
N VAL A 51 -0.98 -15.26 2.94
CA VAL A 51 0.22 -15.18 2.09
C VAL A 51 -0.15 -14.80 0.65
N GLU A 52 -1.22 -15.34 0.10
CA GLU A 52 -1.70 -14.98 -1.24
C GLU A 52 -2.16 -13.53 -1.32
N ILE A 53 -2.98 -13.07 -0.37
CA ILE A 53 -3.41 -11.67 -0.29
C ILE A 53 -2.19 -10.75 -0.18
N GLN A 54 -1.20 -11.13 0.64
CA GLN A 54 0.04 -10.35 0.79
C GLN A 54 0.82 -10.31 -0.53
N LYS A 55 1.00 -11.45 -1.21
CA LYS A 55 1.67 -11.52 -2.53
C LYS A 55 0.95 -10.67 -3.57
N GLU A 56 -0.38 -10.75 -3.62
CA GLU A 56 -1.17 -9.98 -4.57
C GLU A 56 -1.08 -8.49 -4.27
N THR A 57 -1.15 -8.10 -2.99
CA THR A 57 -0.96 -6.71 -2.53
C THR A 57 0.43 -6.19 -2.90
N ILE A 58 1.48 -6.98 -2.69
CA ILE A 58 2.86 -6.64 -3.09
C ILE A 58 2.96 -6.50 -4.61
N SER A 59 2.33 -7.40 -5.36
CA SER A 59 2.35 -7.39 -6.83
C SER A 59 1.60 -6.21 -7.44
N LYS A 60 0.48 -5.80 -6.82
CA LYS A 60 -0.31 -4.61 -7.18
C LYS A 60 0.38 -3.32 -6.75
N ASN A 61 1.13 -3.35 -5.64
CA ASN A 61 1.96 -2.25 -5.15
C ASN A 61 3.41 -2.31 -5.66
N LYS A 62 3.65 -2.87 -6.86
CA LYS A 62 4.96 -2.97 -7.55
C LYS A 62 5.69 -1.64 -7.79
N THR A 63 5.24 -0.54 -7.20
CA THR A 63 6.05 0.65 -6.90
C THR A 63 6.79 0.47 -5.58
N LEU A 64 7.50 -0.64 -5.39
CA LEU A 64 8.28 -0.88 -4.18
C LEU A 64 9.53 0.00 -4.19
N ILE A 65 9.33 1.25 -3.82
CA ILE A 65 10.40 2.13 -3.39
C ILE A 65 10.90 1.58 -2.06
N ASN A 66 12.20 1.33 -1.96
CA ASN A 66 12.84 1.10 -0.68
C ASN A 66 12.85 2.41 0.12
N LEU A 67 11.83 2.58 0.98
CA LEU A 67 11.71 3.73 1.89
C LEU A 67 12.51 3.55 3.20
N GLU A 68 13.06 2.37 3.46
CA GLU A 68 13.80 2.08 4.69
C GLU A 68 15.11 2.87 4.75
N ASN A 69 15.79 3.00 3.60
CA ASN A 69 17.09 3.65 3.49
C ASN A 69 17.03 5.17 3.18
N ILE A 70 15.82 5.75 3.16
CA ILE A 70 15.63 7.19 2.88
C ILE A 70 15.62 7.96 4.19
N LYS A 71 16.72 8.68 4.47
CA LYS A 71 16.85 9.53 5.66
C LYS A 71 15.99 10.80 5.62
N ASN A 72 15.70 11.33 4.43
CA ASN A 72 14.94 12.58 4.30
C ASN A 72 13.44 12.33 4.50
N GLN A 73 12.87 12.89 5.58
CA GLN A 73 11.47 12.69 5.95
C GLN A 73 10.48 13.23 4.90
N HIS A 74 10.81 14.34 4.22
CA HIS A 74 9.96 14.87 3.16
C HIS A 74 9.92 13.93 1.96
N ILE A 75 11.07 13.39 1.54
CA ILE A 75 11.10 12.39 0.47
C ILE A 75 10.32 11.14 0.86
N LYS A 76 10.43 10.68 2.11
CA LYS A 76 9.66 9.53 2.60
C LYS A 76 8.15 9.78 2.59
N LYS A 77 7.72 10.99 3.00
CA LYS A 77 6.31 11.39 3.03
C LYS A 77 5.70 11.55 1.64
N TYR A 78 6.45 12.10 0.68
CA TYR A 78 5.97 12.42 -0.67
C TYR A 78 6.51 11.48 -1.76
N SER A 79 6.96 10.29 -1.36
CA SER A 79 7.62 9.32 -2.24
C SER A 79 6.72 8.89 -3.40
N ASN A 80 5.43 8.65 -3.15
CA ASN A 80 4.45 8.31 -4.18
C ASN A 80 4.26 9.45 -5.19
N VAL A 81 4.15 10.70 -4.71
CA VAL A 81 4.01 11.88 -5.58
C VAL A 81 5.24 12.04 -6.48
N ILE A 82 6.43 11.86 -5.92
CA ILE A 82 7.69 11.93 -6.67
C ILE A 82 7.73 10.84 -7.75
N LEU A 83 7.28 9.62 -7.44
CA LEU A 83 7.21 8.54 -8.44
C LEU A 83 6.25 8.86 -9.58
N ASP A 84 5.04 9.32 -9.25
CA ASP A 84 4.02 9.53 -10.25
C ASP A 84 4.47 10.61 -11.24
N LEU A 85 5.06 11.69 -10.73
CA LEU A 85 5.68 12.73 -11.56
C LEU A 85 6.81 12.16 -12.44
N ARG A 86 7.68 11.31 -11.88
CA ARG A 86 8.80 10.69 -12.61
C ARG A 86 8.31 9.74 -13.72
N LYS A 87 7.29 8.92 -13.44
CA LYS A 87 6.65 8.04 -14.43
C LYS A 87 6.00 8.83 -15.55
N ASN A 88 5.47 10.01 -15.24
CA ASN A 88 4.91 10.95 -16.21
C ASN A 88 6.00 11.77 -16.94
N GLY A 89 7.28 11.40 -16.83
CA GLY A 89 8.39 12.01 -17.57
C GLY A 89 8.97 13.27 -16.93
N SER A 90 8.58 13.64 -15.71
CA SER A 90 9.13 14.83 -15.04
C SER A 90 10.58 14.64 -14.61
N GLY A 91 11.42 15.63 -14.92
CA GLY A 91 12.80 15.70 -14.47
C GLY A 91 12.95 16.02 -12.98
N SER A 92 14.14 15.79 -12.42
CA SER A 92 14.44 16.09 -11.02
C SER A 92 14.22 17.56 -10.66
N GLN A 93 14.57 18.50 -11.55
CA GLN A 93 14.38 19.93 -11.35
C GLN A 93 12.90 20.34 -11.32
N SER A 94 12.07 19.78 -12.20
CA SER A 94 10.64 20.10 -12.24
C SER A 94 9.92 19.53 -11.01
N ILE A 95 10.34 18.36 -10.54
CA ILE A 95 9.80 17.76 -9.31
C ILE A 95 10.16 18.58 -8.07
N VAL A 96 11.39 19.10 -7.97
CA VAL A 96 11.76 20.04 -6.89
C VAL A 96 10.85 21.26 -6.91
N LYS A 97 10.64 21.86 -8.08
CA LYS A 97 9.76 23.02 -8.25
C LYS A 97 8.32 22.68 -7.82
N TYR A 98 7.80 21.55 -8.28
CA TYR A 98 6.46 21.07 -7.94
C TYR A 98 6.28 20.89 -6.42
N LEU A 99 7.24 20.26 -5.74
CA LEU A 99 7.21 20.06 -4.29
C LEU A 99 7.24 21.38 -3.52
N PHE A 100 7.97 22.38 -4.03
CA PHE A 100 8.01 23.71 -3.43
C PHE A 100 6.69 24.47 -3.63
N GLU A 101 6.15 24.47 -4.84
CA GLU A 101 4.94 25.23 -5.18
C GLU A 101 3.69 24.64 -4.52
N ASN A 102 3.53 23.32 -4.55
CA ASN A 102 2.30 22.66 -4.10
C ASN A 102 2.33 22.23 -2.62
N HIS A 103 3.53 22.01 -2.07
CA HIS A 103 3.67 21.49 -0.71
C HIS A 103 4.60 22.33 0.18
N ARG A 104 5.16 23.44 -0.34
CA ARG A 104 6.10 24.32 0.37
C ARG A 104 7.34 23.59 0.90
N ILE A 105 7.76 22.53 0.21
CA ILE A 105 8.91 21.72 0.59
C ILE A 105 10.15 22.19 -0.15
N LYS A 106 11.21 22.47 0.60
CA LYS A 106 12.54 22.75 0.05
C LYS A 106 13.36 21.47 0.07
N VAL A 107 13.60 20.89 -1.10
CA VAL A 107 14.52 19.76 -1.31
C VAL A 107 15.43 20.09 -2.48
N SER A 108 16.68 19.63 -2.44
CA SER A 108 17.62 19.84 -3.54
C SER A 108 17.37 18.84 -4.67
N ARG A 109 17.73 19.23 -5.89
CA ARG A 109 17.74 18.33 -7.06
C ARG A 109 18.51 17.05 -6.79
N GLY A 110 19.68 17.14 -6.15
CA GLY A 110 20.49 15.97 -5.79
C GLY A 110 19.81 15.02 -4.80
N THR A 111 18.91 15.53 -3.94
CA THR A 111 18.12 14.69 -3.04
C THR A 111 17.15 13.81 -3.83
N ILE A 112 16.51 14.39 -4.84
CA ILE A 112 15.59 13.67 -5.74
C ILE A 112 16.35 12.66 -6.62
N GLU A 113 17.53 13.02 -7.12
CA GLU A 113 18.36 12.07 -7.90
C GLU A 113 18.89 10.91 -7.05
N LYS A 114 19.27 11.18 -5.79
CA LYS A 114 19.67 10.11 -4.86
C LYS A 114 18.51 9.15 -4.59
N PHE A 115 17.30 9.67 -4.46
CA PHE A 115 16.09 8.86 -4.35
C PHE A 115 15.90 7.95 -5.56
N TYR A 116 16.11 8.44 -6.79
CA TYR A 116 16.02 7.59 -7.98
C TYR A 116 17.08 6.49 -8.00
N LYS A 117 18.34 6.84 -7.71
CA LYS A 117 19.44 5.87 -7.65
C LYS A 117 19.20 4.77 -6.61
N GLN A 118 18.65 5.12 -5.46
CA GLN A 118 18.32 4.14 -4.41
C GLN A 118 17.17 3.20 -4.78
N ASN A 119 16.40 3.53 -5.83
CA ASN A 119 15.20 2.82 -6.24
C ASN A 119 15.23 2.32 -7.68
N ASN A 120 16.40 2.40 -8.34
CA ASN A 120 16.61 1.98 -9.73
C ASN A 120 15.61 2.62 -10.72
N LEU A 121 15.42 3.95 -10.61
CA LEU A 121 14.50 4.78 -11.43
C LEU A 121 15.22 5.78 -12.34
#